data_AF-A0ABD2MI41-F1
#
_entry.id   AF-A0ABD2MI41-F1
#
_cell.length_a   1.000
_cell.length_b   1.000
_cell.length_c   1.000
_cell.angle_alpha   90.00
_cell.angle_beta   90.00
_cell.angle_gamma   90.00
#
_symmetry.space_group_name_H-M   'P 1'
#
loop_
_entity.id
_entity.type
_entity.pdbx_description
1 polymer ?
#
loop_
_entity_poly.entity_id
_entity_poly.type
_entity_poly.pdbx_seq_one_letter_code
_entity_poly.pdbx_strand_id
1 'polypeptide(L)'
;MPPMMVFSRKRMDQQLILNAAPGASGVCSGSCWMTKELFLEWFENFIEFSRATVERPVLLLLDKHNIHTQNIDLMNEPGYHGVIILCFLPPIQPTVFRSLMLLT
;
A
#
# COMPACT_ATOMS: atom_id res chain seq x y z
N MET A 1 -8.26 5.15 -7.19
CA MET A 1 -6.85 4.77 -7.35
C MET A 1 -6.83 3.44 -8.06
N PRO A 2 -6.06 3.29 -9.15
CA PRO A 2 -5.89 1.99 -9.77
C PRO A 2 -5.21 0.99 -8.82
N PRO A 3 -5.50 -0.31 -8.92
CA PRO A 3 -4.90 -1.31 -8.05
C PRO A 3 -3.43 -1.55 -8.40
N MET A 4 -2.59 -1.73 -7.39
CA MET A 4 -1.23 -2.24 -7.53
C MET A 4 -1.19 -3.70 -7.08
N MET A 5 -0.69 -4.58 -7.94
CA MET A 5 -0.57 -6.01 -7.67
C MET A 5 0.89 -6.40 -7.41
N VAL A 6 1.15 -7.12 -6.32
CA VAL A 6 2.49 -7.61 -5.97
C VAL A 6 2.59 -9.09 -6.32
N PHE A 7 3.55 -9.45 -7.17
CA PHE A 7 3.77 -10.82 -7.64
C PHE A 7 5.02 -11.45 -7.01
N SER A 8 4.94 -12.74 -6.62
CA SER A 8 6.05 -13.52 -6.03
C SER A 8 7.14 -13.86 -7.04
N ARG A 9 7.88 -12.87 -7.54
CA ARG A 9 8.93 -13.06 -8.55
C ARG A 9 10.07 -12.07 -8.37
N LYS A 10 11.22 -12.42 -8.95
CA LYS A 10 12.38 -11.53 -9.06
C LYS A 10 12.34 -10.63 -10.30
N ARG A 11 11.54 -11.00 -11.31
CA ARG A 11 11.45 -10.30 -12.60
C ARG A 11 10.00 -10.15 -13.03
N MET A 12 9.67 -8.96 -13.52
CA MET A 12 8.35 -8.65 -14.04
C MET A 12 8.15 -9.28 -15.42
N ASP A 13 6.93 -9.76 -15.68
CA ASP A 13 6.49 -10.20 -17.01
C ASP A 13 5.23 -9.42 -17.34
N GLN A 14 5.17 -8.86 -18.54
CA GLN A 14 4.01 -8.09 -19.01
C GLN A 14 2.74 -8.94 -19.08
N GLN A 15 2.87 -10.27 -19.22
CA GLN A 15 1.71 -11.17 -19.21
C GLN A 15 0.94 -11.17 -17.89
N LEU A 16 1.57 -10.78 -16.77
CA LEU A 16 0.90 -10.74 -15.47
C LEU A 16 -0.18 -9.67 -15.34
N ILE A 17 -0.04 -8.59 -16.10
CA ILE A 17 -0.96 -7.46 -16.12
C ILE A 17 -1.81 -7.45 -17.39
N LEU A 18 -1.73 -8.52 -18.19
CA LEU A 18 -2.56 -8.68 -19.37
C LEU A 18 -4.03 -8.74 -18.93
N ASN A 19 -4.87 -7.89 -19.53
CA ASN A 19 -6.27 -7.73 -19.16
C ASN A 19 -6.52 -7.23 -17.73
N ALA A 20 -5.52 -6.63 -17.08
CA ALA A 20 -5.74 -5.94 -15.81
C ALA A 20 -6.66 -4.73 -15.99
N ALA A 21 -7.27 -4.27 -14.90
CA ALA A 21 -8.11 -3.07 -14.91
C ALA A 21 -7.32 -1.85 -15.44
N PRO A 22 -7.97 -0.89 -16.13
CA PRO A 22 -7.29 0.29 -16.64
C PRO A 22 -6.49 1.03 -15.55
N GLY A 23 -5.22 1.29 -15.82
CA GLY A 23 -4.30 1.95 -14.90
C GLY A 23 -3.71 1.05 -13.80
N ALA A 24 -4.10 -0.23 -13.73
CA ALA A 24 -3.52 -1.16 -12.78
C ALA A 24 -2.02 -1.33 -13.03
N SER A 25 -1.24 -1.39 -11.95
CA SER A 25 0.20 -1.63 -12.00
C SER A 25 0.56 -2.97 -11.39
N GLY A 26 1.66 -3.55 -11.87
CA GLY A 26 2.18 -4.82 -11.40
C GLY A 26 3.63 -4.67 -10.99
N VAL A 27 3.94 -5.06 -9.76
CA VAL A 27 5.29 -5.04 -9.20
C VAL A 27 5.69 -6.44 -8.75
N CYS A 28 6.99 -6.71 -8.73
CA CYS A 28 7.53 -8.00 -8.35
C CYS A 28 8.29 -7.89 -7.03
N SER A 29 7.99 -8.79 -6.10
CA SER A 29 8.72 -8.96 -4.85
C SER A 29 9.17 -10.41 -4.74
N GLY A 30 10.43 -10.62 -4.34
CA GLY A 30 10.99 -11.97 -4.19
C GLY A 30 10.27 -12.83 -3.14
N SER A 31 9.48 -12.21 -2.26
CA SER A 31 8.73 -12.88 -1.19
C SER A 31 7.21 -12.87 -1.41
N CYS A 32 6.71 -12.26 -2.49
CA CYS A 32 5.28 -11.93 -2.70
C CYS A 32 4.67 -10.93 -1.71
N TRP A 33 5.43 -10.47 -0.72
CA TRP A 33 4.95 -9.51 0.25
C TRP A 33 5.30 -8.09 -0.21
N MET A 34 4.47 -7.14 0.20
CA MET A 34 4.80 -5.71 0.11
C MET A 34 6.16 -5.49 0.78
N THR A 35 7.05 -4.72 0.18
CA THR A 35 8.28 -4.26 0.84
C THR A 35 8.16 -2.78 1.15
N LYS A 36 9.14 -2.24 1.88
CA LYS A 36 9.19 -0.81 2.19
C LYS A 36 9.24 0.03 0.91
N GLU A 37 10.09 -0.37 -0.03
CA GLU A 37 10.33 0.33 -1.27
C GLU A 37 9.08 0.34 -2.16
N LEU A 38 8.42 -0.81 -2.29
CA LEU A 38 7.17 -0.93 -3.05
C LEU A 38 6.03 -0.13 -2.41
N PHE A 39 5.98 -0.07 -1.08
CA PHE A 39 5.00 0.75 -0.39
C PHE A 39 5.20 2.24 -0.66
N LEU A 40 6.45 2.72 -0.74
CA LEU A 40 6.73 4.12 -1.07
C LEU A 40 6.33 4.46 -2.50
N GLU A 41 6.67 3.60 -3.46
CA GLU A 41 6.25 3.76 -4.85
C GLU A 41 4.71 3.81 -4.96
N TRP A 42 4.02 2.94 -4.23
CA TRP A 42 2.56 2.98 -4.15
C TRP A 42 2.04 4.27 -3.49
N PHE A 43 2.70 4.73 -2.44
CA PHE A 43 2.28 5.90 -1.68
C PHE A 43 2.44 7.20 -2.47
N GLU A 44 3.50 7.34 -3.26
CA GLU A 44 3.68 8.45 -4.21
C GLU A 44 2.52 8.51 -5.22
N ASN A 45 2.18 7.37 -5.83
CA ASN A 45 1.04 7.25 -6.73
C ASN A 45 -0.30 7.61 -6.02
N PHE A 46 -0.44 7.26 -4.74
CA PHE A 46 -1.62 7.60 -3.95
C PHE A 46 -1.74 9.10 -3.72
N ILE A 47 -0.66 9.81 -3.45
CA ILE A 47 -0.68 11.26 -3.25
C ILE A 47 -1.05 11.97 -4.54
N GLU A 48 -0.43 11.58 -5.66
CA GLU A 48 -0.76 12.14 -6.97
C GLU A 48 -2.24 11.89 -7.32
N PHE A 49 -2.74 10.67 -7.07
CA PHE A 49 -4.13 10.32 -7.29
C PHE A 49 -5.10 11.12 -6.40
N SER A 50 -4.80 11.20 -5.10
CA SER A 50 -5.69 11.80 -4.11
C SER A 50 -5.64 13.34 -4.09
N ARG A 51 -4.54 13.92 -4.60
CA ARG A 51 -4.23 15.36 -4.54
C ARG A 51 -4.34 15.89 -3.10
N ALA A 52 -3.91 15.09 -2.13
CA ALA A 52 -3.93 15.47 -0.74
C ALA A 52 -3.10 16.73 -0.51
N THR A 53 -3.65 17.70 0.23
CA THR A 53 -2.94 18.91 0.66
C THR A 53 -3.23 19.17 2.14
N VAL A 54 -2.52 20.14 2.73
CA VAL A 54 -2.76 20.55 4.13
C VAL A 54 -4.18 21.08 4.32
N GLU A 55 -4.71 21.80 3.33
CA GLU A 55 -6.06 22.38 3.37
C GLU A 55 -7.14 21.34 3.09
N ARG A 56 -6.81 20.28 2.35
CA ARG A 56 -7.70 19.17 2.02
C ARG A 56 -7.05 17.84 2.37
N PRO A 57 -6.99 17.49 3.67
CA PRO A 57 -6.33 16.27 4.08
C PRO A 57 -7.14 15.03 3.68
N VAL A 58 -6.44 13.93 3.43
CA VAL A 58 -7.01 12.63 3.07
C VAL A 58 -6.65 11.61 4.15
N LEU A 59 -7.67 10.87 4.62
CA LEU A 59 -7.47 9.78 5.57
C LEU A 59 -7.17 8.48 4.80
N LEU A 60 -5.98 7.92 5.05
CA LEU A 60 -5.59 6.59 4.59
C LEU A 60 -5.78 5.59 5.73
N LEU A 61 -6.67 4.62 5.51
CA LEU A 61 -6.92 3.52 6.43
C LEU A 61 -6.10 2.30 6.01
N LEU A 62 -5.28 1.76 6.91
CA LEU A 62 -4.46 0.58 6.66
C LEU A 62 -4.80 -0.55 7.65
N ASP A 63 -4.77 -1.78 7.16
CA ASP A 63 -4.79 -2.96 8.02
C ASP A 63 -3.40 -3.20 8.63
N LYS A 64 -3.33 -3.88 9.79
CA LYS A 64 -2.05 -4.10 10.46
C LYS A 64 -1.17 -5.05 9.65
N HIS A 65 -0.16 -4.46 9.02
CA HIS A 65 1.05 -5.15 8.61
C HIS A 65 2.28 -4.37 9.10
N ASN A 66 3.28 -5.08 9.65
CA ASN A 66 4.48 -4.53 10.33
C ASN A 66 5.27 -3.50 9.46
N ILE A 67 5.05 -3.54 8.16
CA ILE A 67 5.76 -2.73 7.15
C ILE A 67 5.23 -1.28 7.13
N HIS A 68 3.97 -1.06 7.49
CA HIS A 68 3.36 0.29 7.51
C HIS A 68 3.86 1.13 8.68
N THR A 69 4.15 0.50 9.82
CA THR A 69 4.53 1.20 11.07
C THR A 69 6.02 1.56 11.14
N GLN A 70 6.89 0.84 10.42
CA GLN A 70 8.34 1.10 10.39
C GLN A 70 8.76 2.21 9.41
N ASN A 71 7.80 2.79 8.68
CA ASN A 71 8.03 3.81 7.65
C ASN A 71 7.68 5.24 8.07
N ILE A 72 7.41 5.46 9.36
CA ILE A 72 6.98 6.76 9.88
C ILE A 72 8.03 7.86 9.70
N ASP A 73 9.31 7.50 9.64
CA ASP A 73 10.40 8.47 9.43
C ASP A 73 10.38 9.10 8.03
N LEU A 74 9.89 8.38 7.02
CA LEU A 74 9.78 8.90 5.65
C LEU A 74 8.54 9.78 5.45
N MET A 75 7.51 9.60 6.26
CA MET A 75 6.28 10.42 6.25
C MET A 75 6.51 11.86 6.77
N ASN A 76 7.67 12.12 7.38
CA ASN A 76 8.06 13.45 7.85
C ASN A 76 8.64 14.34 6.74
N GLU A 77 8.82 13.82 5.52
CA GLU A 77 9.24 14.65 4.39
C GLU A 77 8.11 15.64 4.01
N PRO A 78 8.46 16.88 3.64
CA PRO A 78 7.49 17.95 3.41
C PRO A 78 6.54 17.68 2.23
N GLY A 79 6.86 16.72 1.37
CA GLY A 79 5.99 16.27 0.27
C GLY A 79 4.78 15.45 0.73
N TYR A 80 4.74 14.97 1.97
CA TYR A 80 3.66 14.10 2.49
C TYR A 80 2.62 14.83 3.34
N HIS A 81 2.70 16.15 3.40
CA HIS A 81 1.75 16.98 4.12
C HIS A 81 0.34 16.89 3.48
N GLY A 82 -0.63 16.41 4.27
CA GLY A 82 -2.02 16.26 3.83
C GLY A 82 -2.55 14.83 3.86
N VAL A 83 -1.71 13.82 4.12
CA VAL A 83 -2.20 12.44 4.32
C VAL A 83 -2.17 12.09 5.81
N ILE A 84 -3.33 11.72 6.35
CA ILE A 84 -3.47 11.21 7.72
C ILE A 84 -3.55 9.69 7.64
N ILE A 85 -2.68 8.96 8.32
CA ILE A 85 -2.68 7.50 8.30
C ILE A 85 -3.26 6.96 9.60
N LEU A 86 -4.28 6.12 9.50
CA LEU A 86 -4.83 5.37 10.62
C LEU A 86 -4.66 3.87 10.37
N CYS A 87 -3.86 3.22 11.22
CA CYS A 87 -3.65 1.77 11.17
C CYS A 87 -4.52 1.08 12.21
N PHE A 88 -5.35 0.13 11.78
CA PHE A 88 -6.14 -0.70 12.69
C PHE A 88 -5.27 -1.77 13.33
N LEU A 89 -4.89 -1.58 14.59
CA LEU A 89 -4.31 -2.64 15.40
C LEU A 89 -5.44 -3.60 15.82
N PRO A 90 -5.39 -4.90 15.49
CA PRO A 90 -6.27 -5.85 16.13
C PRO A 90 -5.95 -5.86 17.63
N PRO A 91 -6.96 -6.01 18.50
CA PRO A 91 -6.72 -6.27 19.91
C PRO A 91 -5.80 -7.48 20.01
N ILE A 92 -4.78 -7.40 20.86
CA ILE A 92 -3.85 -8.50 21.10
C ILE A 92 -4.69 -9.66 21.68
N GLN A 93 -5.07 -10.62 20.84
CA GLN A 93 -5.55 -11.93 21.28
C GLN A 93 -4.80 -13.02 20.52
N PRO A 94 -4.18 -13.98 21.24
CA PRO A 94 -3.35 -15.01 20.64
C PRO A 94 -4.26 -16.15 20.16
N THR A 95 -5.02 -15.99 19.09
CA THR A 95 -5.66 -17.15 18.45
C THR A 95 -6.05 -16.87 17.00
N VAL A 96 -5.29 -17.47 16.09
CA VAL A 96 -5.64 -17.89 14.72
C VAL A 96 -6.73 -17.07 14.02
N PHE A 97 -6.33 -16.04 13.28
CA PHE A 97 -7.13 -15.53 12.16
C PHE A 97 -6.38 -15.80 10.86
N ARG A 98 -6.89 -16.75 10.07
CA ARG A 98 -6.52 -16.87 8.65
C ARG A 98 -7.10 -15.63 7.96
N SER A 99 -6.24 -14.85 7.34
CA SER A 99 -6.64 -13.69 6.54
C SER A 99 -7.62 -14.14 5.45
N LEU A 100 -8.84 -13.61 5.51
CA LEU A 100 -9.81 -13.67 4.43
C LEU A 100 -9.88 -12.25 3.84
N MET A 101 -9.24 -12.06 2.69
CA MET A 101 -9.42 -10.88 1.86
C MET A 101 -10.83 -10.96 1.27
N LEU A 102 -11.77 -10.15 1.75
CA LEU A 102 -13.04 -9.91 1.08
C LEU A 102 -13.05 -8.47 0.58
N LEU A 103 -12.82 -8.33 -0.72
CA LEU A 103 -13.42 -7.26 -1.52
C LEU A 103 -14.86 -7.69 -1.82
N THR A 104 -15.83 -7.05 -1.16
CA THR A 104 -17.21 -6.88 -1.64
C THR A 104 -17.71 -5.54 -1.16
#